data_AF-A0A0R1KZL5-F1
#
_entry.id   AF-A0A0R1KZL5-F1
#
_cell.length_a   1.000
_cell.length_b   1.000
_cell.length_c   1.000
_cell.angle_alpha   90.00
_cell.angle_beta   90.00
_cell.angle_gamma   90.00
#
_symmetry.space_group_name_H-M   'P 1'
#
loop_
_entity.id
_entity.type
_entity.pdbx_description
1 polymer ?
#
loop_
_entity_poly.entity_id
_entity_poly.type
_entity_poly.pdbx_seq_one_letter_code
_entity_poly.pdbx_strand_id
1 'polypeptide(L)'
;MEFVERNIFANPLSEQELKQIFMLSEGGTDDVISTRSFVFDQCKDKMSSMTISQVISLLAIHPELIRRPILMDSKRIEFGFNEDEIRCFLPRVTRKCELEQMVREAL
;
A
#
# COMPACT_ATOMS: atom_id res chain seq x y z
N MET A 1 -19.06 0.57 5.87
CA MET A 1 -18.05 0.73 4.81
C MET A 1 -17.77 -0.67 4.31
N GLU A 2 -18.18 -0.96 3.08
CA GLU A 2 -17.95 -2.28 2.50
C GLU A 2 -16.54 -2.28 1.88
N PHE A 3 -15.81 -3.36 2.10
CA PHE A 3 -14.51 -3.61 1.48
C PHE A 3 -14.46 -5.06 1.02
N VAL A 4 -13.63 -5.34 0.03
CA VAL A 4 -13.36 -6.70 -0.44
C VAL A 4 -11.95 -7.06 -0.02
N GLU A 5 -11.82 -8.07 0.82
CA GLU A 5 -10.52 -8.60 1.19
C GLU A 5 -9.96 -9.50 0.08
N ARG A 6 -8.66 -9.35 -0.21
CA ARG A 6 -7.94 -10.23 -1.12
C ARG A 6 -6.65 -10.70 -0.46
N ASN A 7 -6.49 -12.02 -0.41
CA ASN A 7 -5.21 -12.62 -0.05
C ASN A 7 -4.32 -12.72 -1.29
N ILE A 8 -3.26 -11.91 -1.34
CA ILE A 8 -2.34 -11.85 -2.49
C ILE A 8 -1.42 -13.07 -2.63
N PHE A 9 -1.35 -13.96 -1.63
CA PHE A 9 -0.64 -15.24 -1.80
C PHE A 9 -1.53 -16.29 -2.47
N ALA A 10 -2.82 -16.30 -2.15
CA ALA A 10 -3.77 -17.20 -2.78
C ALA A 10 -4.19 -16.71 -4.18
N ASN A 11 -4.31 -15.40 -4.35
CA ASN A 11 -4.64 -14.74 -5.61
C ASN A 11 -3.67 -13.58 -5.89
N PRO A 12 -2.47 -13.87 -6.43
CA PRO A 12 -1.44 -12.87 -6.72
C PRO A 12 -1.90 -11.72 -7.60
N LEU A 13 -1.30 -10.55 -7.41
CA LEU A 13 -1.55 -9.38 -8.23
C LEU A 13 -0.92 -9.57 -9.61
N SER A 14 -1.67 -9.22 -10.65
CA SER A 14 -1.14 -9.17 -12.01
C SER A 14 -0.22 -7.96 -12.18
N GLU A 15 0.63 -7.99 -13.21
CA GLU A 15 1.47 -6.83 -13.55
C GLU A 15 0.66 -5.58 -13.86
N GLN A 16 -0.56 -5.72 -14.40
CA GLN A 16 -1.45 -4.59 -14.68
C GLN A 16 -1.95 -3.94 -13.38
N GLU A 17 -2.33 -4.75 -12.40
CA GLU A 17 -2.73 -4.27 -11.07
C GLU A 17 -1.55 -3.61 -10.34
N LEU A 18 -0.36 -4.22 -10.42
CA LEU A 18 0.85 -3.63 -9.86
C LEU A 18 1.18 -2.28 -10.53
N LYS A 19 1.05 -2.16 -11.86
CA LYS A 19 1.20 -0.86 -12.54
C LYS A 19 0.23 0.19 -11.99
N GLN A 20 -1.02 -0.18 -11.72
CA GLN A 20 -1.99 0.74 -11.11
C GLN A 20 -1.59 1.16 -9.69
N ILE A 21 -1.12 0.20 -8.88
CA ILE A 21 -0.59 0.47 -7.54
C ILE A 21 0.58 1.47 -7.60
N PHE A 22 1.54 1.25 -8.50
CA PHE A 22 2.68 2.16 -8.69
C PHE A 22 2.29 3.53 -9.23
N MET A 23 1.22 3.64 -10.02
CA MET A 23 0.72 4.95 -10.47
C MET A 23 0.07 5.75 -9.34
N LEU A 24 -0.45 5.07 -8.31
CA LEU A 24 -1.08 5.69 -7.15
C LEU A 24 -0.10 5.94 -5.99
N SER A 25 1.04 5.24 -5.94
CA SER A 25 2.06 5.43 -4.90
C SER A 25 2.78 6.76 -5.04
N GLU A 26 3.04 7.44 -3.92
CA GLU A 26 3.79 8.69 -3.89
C GLU A 26 5.30 8.44 -3.75
N GLY A 27 5.70 7.46 -2.94
CA GLY A 27 7.08 7.03 -2.70
C GLY A 27 7.59 5.95 -3.66
N GLY A 28 6.78 5.56 -4.66
CA GLY A 28 7.18 4.59 -5.68
C GLY A 28 7.53 3.22 -5.08
N THR A 29 8.75 2.75 -5.32
CA THR A 29 9.21 1.44 -4.86
C THR A 29 9.26 1.30 -3.35
N ASP A 30 9.52 2.39 -2.62
CA ASP A 30 9.71 2.37 -1.16
C ASP A 30 8.39 2.08 -0.43
N ASP A 31 7.28 2.52 -1.01
CA ASP A 31 5.92 2.26 -0.49
C ASP A 31 5.50 0.82 -0.74
N VAL A 32 5.80 0.30 -1.94
CA VAL A 32 5.30 -0.99 -2.40
C VAL A 32 6.11 -2.15 -1.84
N ILE A 33 7.42 -2.00 -1.63
CA ILE A 33 8.32 -3.10 -1.28
C ILE A 33 8.41 -3.31 0.24
N SER A 34 8.30 -4.56 0.67
CA SER A 34 8.54 -4.99 2.04
C SER A 34 10.03 -5.19 2.29
N THR A 35 10.67 -4.14 2.81
CA THR A 35 12.10 -4.13 3.17
C THR A 35 12.46 -5.05 4.33
N ARG A 36 11.47 -5.59 5.06
CA ARG A 36 11.66 -6.51 6.19
C ARG A 36 11.60 -7.99 5.80
N SER A 37 11.42 -8.31 4.53
CA SER A 37 11.27 -9.69 4.08
C SER A 37 12.63 -10.36 3.87
N PHE A 38 12.71 -11.67 4.16
CA PHE A 38 13.92 -12.47 3.92
C PHE A 38 14.35 -12.45 2.44
N VAL A 39 13.38 -12.39 1.52
CA VAL A 39 13.65 -12.33 0.08
C VAL A 39 14.23 -10.96 -0.31
N PHE A 40 13.79 -9.87 0.32
CA PHE A 40 14.35 -8.54 0.06
C PHE A 40 15.84 -8.48 0.39
N ASP A 41 16.26 -9.05 1.53
CA ASP A 41 17.69 -9.07 1.90
C ASP A 41 18.59 -9.77 0.89
N GLN A 42 18.07 -10.78 0.19
CA GLN A 42 18.81 -11.51 -0.84
C GLN A 42 18.84 -10.77 -2.20
N CYS A 43 17.90 -9.87 -2.45
CA CYS A 43 17.71 -9.23 -3.75
C CYS A 43 17.98 -7.73 -3.75
N LYS A 44 18.12 -7.07 -2.60
CA LYS A 44 18.24 -5.61 -2.46
C LYS A 44 19.32 -4.98 -3.35
N ASP A 45 20.49 -5.60 -3.41
CA ASP A 45 21.63 -5.08 -4.18
C ASP A 45 21.29 -5.04 -5.68
N LYS A 46 20.59 -6.07 -6.17
CA LYS A 46 20.13 -6.12 -7.57
C LYS A 46 18.96 -5.17 -7.81
N MET A 47 18.02 -5.07 -6.87
CA MET A 47 16.83 -4.22 -7.01
C MET A 47 17.18 -2.74 -7.20
N SER A 48 18.24 -2.25 -6.57
CA SER A 48 18.71 -0.86 -6.74
C SER A 48 19.04 -0.48 -8.19
N SER A 49 19.36 -1.46 -9.03
CA SER A 49 19.69 -1.29 -10.45
C SER A 49 18.52 -1.61 -11.40
N MET A 50 17.38 -2.05 -10.87
CA MET A 50 16.23 -2.46 -11.67
C MET A 50 15.40 -1.25 -12.11
N THR A 51 14.86 -1.34 -13.32
CA THR A 51 13.78 -0.47 -13.79
C THR A 51 12.47 -0.78 -13.08
N ILE A 52 11.54 0.18 -13.04
CA ILE A 52 10.19 -0.02 -12.46
C ILE A 52 9.49 -1.25 -13.08
N SER A 53 9.60 -1.44 -14.40
CA SER A 53 9.01 -2.60 -15.07
C SER A 53 9.59 -3.92 -14.57
N GLN A 54 10.90 -3.99 -14.34
CA GLN A 54 11.56 -5.18 -13.78
C GLN A 54 11.13 -5.43 -12.33
N VAL A 55 10.97 -4.37 -11.52
CA VAL A 55 10.42 -4.48 -10.16
C VAL A 55 8.99 -5.02 -10.20
N ILE A 56 8.15 -4.52 -11.10
CA ILE A 56 6.76 -5.00 -11.25
C ILE A 56 6.72 -6.49 -11.60
N SER A 57 7.53 -6.94 -12.57
CA SER A 57 7.61 -8.37 -12.90
C SER A 57 8.14 -9.20 -11.73
N LEU A 58 9.09 -8.68 -10.95
CA LEU A 58 9.60 -9.36 -9.76
C LEU A 58 8.49 -9.52 -8.70
N LEU A 59 7.72 -8.47 -8.43
CA LEU A 59 6.63 -8.50 -7.45
C LEU A 59 5.47 -9.42 -7.85
N ALA A 60 5.21 -9.56 -9.15
CA ALA A 60 4.22 -10.50 -9.67
C ALA A 60 4.63 -11.96 -9.43
N ILE A 61 5.94 -12.25 -9.46
CA ILE A 61 6.49 -13.59 -9.19
C ILE A 61 6.63 -13.84 -7.68
N HIS A 62 7.01 -12.80 -6.93
CA HIS A 62 7.31 -12.86 -5.49
C HIS A 62 6.39 -11.91 -4.70
N PRO A 63 5.10 -12.26 -4.48
CA PRO A 63 4.16 -11.40 -3.75
C PRO A 63 4.56 -11.17 -2.29
N GLU A 64 5.45 -12.00 -1.71
CA GLU A 64 6.02 -11.80 -0.37
C GLU A 64 6.82 -10.49 -0.23
N LEU A 65 7.37 -10.00 -1.35
CA LEU A 65 8.07 -8.72 -1.43
C LEU A 65 7.14 -7.52 -1.37
N ILE A 66 5.82 -7.72 -1.43
CA ILE A 66 4.84 -6.63 -1.39
C ILE A 66 4.55 -6.27 0.08
N ARG A 67 4.66 -4.96 0.38
CA ARG A 67 4.32 -4.38 1.68
C ARG A 67 2.83 -4.53 1.93
N ARG A 68 2.47 -4.93 3.15
CA ARG A 68 1.09 -5.26 3.55
C ARG A 68 0.78 -4.68 4.94
N PRO A 69 -0.50 -4.37 5.25
CA PRO A 69 -1.66 -4.42 4.35
C PRO A 69 -1.60 -3.36 3.24
N ILE A 70 -2.38 -3.52 2.17
CA ILE A 70 -2.60 -2.48 1.15
C ILE A 70 -4.08 -2.16 1.15
N LEU A 71 -4.42 -0.91 1.36
CA LEU A 71 -5.78 -0.41 1.23
C LEU A 71 -5.84 0.47 0.01
N MET A 72 -6.82 0.27 -0.87
CA MET A 72 -6.95 1.09 -2.06
C MET A 72 -8.41 1.27 -2.47
N ASP A 73 -8.68 2.42 -3.09
CA ASP A 73 -9.87 2.66 -3.88
C ASP A 73 -9.48 3.30 -5.24
N SER A 74 -10.44 3.92 -5.93
CA SER A 74 -10.19 4.53 -7.25
C SER A 74 -9.28 5.76 -7.23
N LYS A 75 -8.96 6.32 -6.05
CA LYS A 75 -8.24 7.60 -5.89
C LYS A 75 -7.12 7.56 -4.86
N ARG A 76 -7.16 6.62 -3.93
CA ARG A 76 -6.27 6.57 -2.76
C ARG A 76 -5.67 5.18 -2.64
N ILE A 77 -4.43 5.14 -2.17
CA ILE A 77 -3.75 3.92 -1.79
C ILE A 77 -2.96 4.19 -0.51
N GLU A 78 -2.99 3.25 0.42
CA GLU A 78 -2.19 3.30 1.65
C GLU A 78 -1.45 1.97 1.81
N PHE A 79 -0.18 2.05 2.17
CA PHE A 79 0.71 0.91 2.33
C PHE A 79 1.14 0.71 3.78
N GLY A 80 0.83 -0.44 4.34
CA GLY A 80 0.98 -0.72 5.76
C GLY A 80 -0.19 -0.18 6.57
N PHE A 81 0.03 -0.02 7.87
CA PHE A 81 -0.97 0.51 8.78
C PHE A 81 -0.40 1.72 9.52
N ASN A 82 -1.08 2.85 9.36
CA ASN A 82 -0.89 4.06 10.13
C ASN A 82 -2.29 4.60 10.46
N GLU A 83 -2.56 4.83 11.75
CA GLU A 83 -3.87 5.22 12.25
C GLU A 83 -4.32 6.59 11.73
N ASP A 84 -3.40 7.51 11.49
CA ASP A 84 -3.70 8.83 10.98
C ASP A 84 -3.94 8.81 9.47
N GLU A 85 -3.13 8.06 8.72
CA GLU A 85 -3.22 7.97 7.26
C GLU A 85 -4.47 7.20 6.82
N ILE A 86 -4.81 6.09 7.49
CA ILE A 86 -5.96 5.25 7.13
C ILE A 86 -7.30 5.99 7.25
N ARG A 87 -7.37 7.06 8.07
CA ARG A 87 -8.54 7.94 8.16
C ARG A 87 -8.88 8.58 6.83
N CYS A 88 -7.95 8.63 5.86
CA CYS A 88 -8.21 9.13 4.53
C CYS A 88 -9.42 8.41 3.90
N PHE A 89 -9.61 7.10 4.15
CA PHE A 89 -10.73 6.30 3.63
C PHE A 89 -12.09 6.60 4.28
N LEU A 90 -12.12 7.25 5.44
CA LEU A 90 -13.37 7.56 6.12
C LEU A 90 -14.21 8.58 5.33
N PRO A 91 -15.55 8.43 5.33
CA PRO A 91 -16.46 9.42 4.77
C PRO A 91 -16.19 10.82 5.34
N ARG A 92 -16.38 11.86 4.51
CA ARG A 92 -16.12 13.25 4.91
C ARG A 92 -16.91 13.67 6.16
N VAL A 93 -18.15 13.19 6.28
CA VAL A 93 -19.03 13.49 7.43
C VAL A 93 -18.43 12.91 8.72
N THR A 94 -18.02 11.64 8.69
CA THR A 94 -17.40 10.95 9.84
C THR A 94 -16.13 11.70 10.29
N ARG A 95 -15.24 12.04 9.35
CA ARG A 95 -14.02 12.81 9.68
C ARG A 95 -14.30 14.16 10.33
N LYS A 96 -15.32 14.87 9.84
CA LYS A 96 -15.69 16.17 10.40
C LYS A 96 -16.21 16.04 11.83
N CYS A 97 -17.10 15.07 12.09
CA CYS A 97 -17.63 14.84 13.43
C CYS A 97 -16.53 14.44 14.43
N GLU A 98 -15.62 13.54 14.03
CA GLU A 98 -14.50 13.14 14.89
C GLU A 98 -13.58 14.32 15.21
N LEU A 99 -13.24 15.16 14.21
CA LEU A 99 -12.43 16.34 14.43
C LEU A 99 -13.11 17.35 15.37
N GLU A 100 -14.40 17.61 15.18
CA GLU A 100 -15.18 18.48 16.08
C GLU A 100 -15.21 17.96 17.52
N GLN A 101 -15.27 16.63 17.69
CA GLN A 101 -15.21 16.00 19.00
C GLN A 101 -13.82 16.14 19.64
N MET A 102 -12.74 15.86 18.90
CA MET A 102 -11.36 16.00 19.40
C MET A 102 -11.05 17.45 19.81
N VAL A 103 -11.51 18.43 19.02
CA VAL A 103 -11.36 19.86 19.35
C VAL A 103 -12.13 20.23 20.63
N ARG A 104 -13.31 19.63 20.84
CA ARG A 104 -14.11 19.87 22.05
C ARG A 104 -13.48 19.27 23.30
N GLU A 105 -12.89 18.08 23.19
CA GLU A 105 -12.24 17.38 24.32
C GLU A 105 -10.90 18.03 24.71
N ALA A 106 -10.26 18.75 23.80
CA ALA A 106 -9.00 19.46 24.03
C ALA A 106 -9.17 20.86 24.67
N LEU A 107 -10.41 21.36 24.79
CA LEU A 107 -10.78 22.63 25.41
C LEU A 107 -11.30 22.43 26.84
#